data_AF-A0A661EXB4-F1
#
_entry.id   AF-A0A661EXB4-F1
#
_cell.length_a   1.000
_cell.length_b   1.000
_cell.length_c   1.000
_cell.angle_alpha   90.00
_cell.angle_beta   90.00
_cell.angle_gamma   90.00
#
_symmetry.space_group_name_H-M   'P 1'
#
loop_
_entity.id
_entity.type
_entity.pdbx_description
1 polymer ?
#
loop_
_entity_poly.entity_id
_entity_poly.type
_entity_poly.pdbx_seq_one_letter_code
_entity_poly.pdbx_strand_id
1 'polypeptide(L)'
;MVLRLIRTTNELLGLTSVVVSHDVEEVSQIADQVHVIADGKVTASGSPAALANSQSALVRQFMTGAPDGPVAFHYPAPDYRQDLLGKS
;
A
#
# COMPACT_ATOMS: atom_id res chain seq x y z
N MET A 1 8.11 13.73 6.88
CA MET A 1 9.34 14.58 6.98
C MET A 1 10.61 13.90 6.40
N VAL A 2 10.86 12.62 6.70
CA VAL A 2 12.01 11.84 6.19
C VAL A 2 11.99 11.69 4.66
N LEU A 3 10.80 11.50 4.06
CA LEU A 3 10.64 11.30 2.62
C LEU A 3 11.15 12.47 1.76
N ARG A 4 11.02 13.72 2.26
CA ARG A 4 11.55 14.90 1.55
C ARG A 4 13.06 14.88 1.45
N LEU A 5 13.75 14.47 2.52
CA LEU A 5 15.21 14.35 2.51
C LEU A 5 15.68 13.30 1.50
N ILE A 6 14.98 12.16 1.43
CA ILE A 6 15.27 11.10 0.45
C ILE A 6 15.12 11.65 -0.97
N ARG A 7 14.03 12.36 -1.26
CA ARG A 7 13.79 12.97 -2.57
C ARG A 7 14.89 13.95 -2.95
N THR A 8 15.22 14.90 -2.08
CA THR A 8 16.27 15.89 -2.34
C THR A 8 17.64 15.26 -2.53
N THR A 9 17.97 14.23 -1.73
CA THR A 9 19.24 13.50 -1.89
C THR A 9 19.29 12.76 -3.23
N ASN A 10 18.18 12.14 -3.64
CA ASN A 10 18.07 11.47 -4.92
C ASN A 10 18.25 12.46 -6.09
N GLU A 11 17.54 13.59 -6.07
CA GLU A 11 17.63 14.64 -7.10
C GLU A 11 19.02 15.25 -7.22
N LEU A 12 19.71 15.47 -6.09
CA LEU A 12 21.04 16.09 -6.07
C LEU A 12 22.15 15.13 -6.51
N LEU A 13 22.03 13.83 -6.21
CA LEU A 13 23.08 12.84 -6.43
C LEU A 13 22.79 11.89 -7.60
N GLY A 14 21.62 11.96 -8.22
CA GLY A 14 21.22 11.10 -9.33
C GLY A 14 21.09 9.63 -8.93
N LEU A 15 20.66 9.35 -7.70
CA LEU A 15 20.57 7.99 -7.17
C LEU A 15 19.27 7.30 -7.59
N THR A 16 19.19 5.99 -7.42
CA THR A 16 17.91 5.25 -7.45
C THR A 16 17.52 4.91 -6.03
N SER A 17 16.34 5.35 -5.59
CA SER A 17 15.82 5.12 -4.24
C SER A 17 14.59 4.22 -4.30
N VAL A 18 14.58 3.16 -3.49
CA VAL A 18 13.41 2.29 -3.29
C VAL A 18 12.89 2.53 -1.89
N VAL A 19 11.62 2.93 -1.77
CA VAL A 19 10.96 3.21 -0.50
C VAL A 19 9.80 2.23 -0.32
N VAL A 20 9.75 1.55 0.83
CA VAL A 20 8.65 0.67 1.22
C VAL A 20 7.88 1.35 2.35
N SER A 21 6.61 1.64 2.13
CA SER A 21 5.71 2.24 3.11
C SER A 21 4.30 1.73 2.92
N HIS A 22 3.50 1.87 3.98
CA HIS A 22 2.05 1.68 3.94
C HIS A 22 1.30 3.03 3.86
N ASP A 23 1.98 4.16 4.10
CA ASP A 23 1.41 5.50 3.93
C ASP A 23 1.52 5.92 2.45
N VAL A 24 0.38 5.83 1.76
CA VAL A 24 0.32 6.04 0.31
C VAL A 24 0.32 7.52 -0.04
N GLU A 25 -0.20 8.38 0.83
CA GLU A 25 -0.24 9.83 0.59
C GLU A 25 1.17 10.41 0.65
N GLU A 26 1.96 10.01 1.66
CA GLU A 26 3.33 10.47 1.83
C GLU A 26 4.25 9.94 0.71
N VAL A 27 4.10 8.67 0.29
CA VAL A 27 4.89 8.08 -0.81
C VAL A 27 4.53 8.70 -2.17
N SER A 28 3.25 8.93 -2.44
CA SER A 28 2.77 9.50 -3.70
C SER A 28 3.33 10.90 -3.98
N GLN A 29 3.75 11.63 -2.94
CA GLN A 29 4.36 12.96 -3.08
C GLN A 29 5.82 12.93 -3.56
N ILE A 30 6.52 11.80 -3.40
CA ILE A 30 7.95 11.70 -3.70
C ILE A 30 8.31 10.67 -4.75
N ALA A 31 7.42 9.72 -5.04
CA ALA A 31 7.69 8.61 -5.93
C ALA A 31 7.36 8.97 -7.39
N ASP A 32 8.29 8.67 -8.29
CA ASP A 32 8.02 8.71 -9.73
C ASP A 32 7.19 7.49 -10.19
N GLN A 33 7.44 6.35 -9.55
CA GLN A 33 6.75 5.09 -9.81
C GLN A 33 6.40 4.36 -8.52
N VAL A 34 5.20 3.79 -8.48
CA VAL A 34 4.64 3.07 -7.34
C VAL A 34 4.24 1.67 -7.77
N HIS A 35 4.51 0.70 -6.90
CA HIS A 35 4.07 -0.69 -7.04
C HIS A 35 3.23 -1.06 -5.81
N VAL A 36 2.02 -1.56 -6.04
CA VAL A 36 1.12 -2.03 -4.99
C VAL A 36 1.25 -3.55 -4.91
N ILE A 37 1.52 -4.05 -3.71
CA ILE A 37 1.63 -5.48 -3.44
C ILE A 37 0.46 -5.91 -2.54
N ALA A 38 -0.32 -6.88 -2.98
CA ALA A 38 -1.37 -7.52 -2.20
C ALA A 38 -1.40 -9.03 -2.52
N ASP A 39 -1.73 -9.86 -1.53
CA ASP A 39 -1.74 -11.33 -1.64
C ASP A 39 -0.44 -11.92 -2.23
N GLY A 40 0.71 -11.32 -1.89
CA GLY A 40 2.02 -11.73 -2.38
C GLY A 40 2.28 -11.45 -3.86
N LYS A 41 1.44 -10.66 -4.53
CA LYS A 41 1.56 -10.31 -5.95
C LYS A 41 1.53 -8.80 -6.15
N VAL A 42 2.17 -8.33 -7.22
CA VAL A 42 2.03 -6.94 -7.66
C VAL A 42 0.65 -6.79 -8.29
N THR A 43 -0.25 -6.08 -7.62
CA THR A 43 -1.63 -5.88 -8.07
C THR A 43 -1.79 -4.64 -8.92
N ALA A 44 -0.87 -3.68 -8.82
CA ALA A 44 -0.80 -2.53 -9.72
C ALA A 44 0.60 -1.89 -9.75
N SER A 45 0.87 -1.19 -10.84
CA SER A 45 2.11 -0.43 -11.02
C SER A 45 1.89 0.78 -11.92
N GLY A 46 2.56 1.89 -11.61
CA GLY A 46 2.54 3.08 -12.46
C GLY A 46 2.91 4.34 -11.69
N SER A 47 2.74 5.50 -12.33
CA SER A 47 2.88 6.78 -11.62
C SER A 47 1.75 6.96 -10.59
N PRO A 48 1.95 7.74 -9.52
CA PRO A 48 0.91 8.04 -8.54
C PRO A 48 -0.38 8.56 -9.20
N ALA A 49 -0.26 9.42 -10.21
CA ALA A 49 -1.40 9.96 -10.97
C ALA A 49 -2.14 8.88 -11.78
N ALA A 50 -1.43 7.92 -12.36
CA ALA A 50 -2.05 6.80 -13.07
C ALA A 50 -2.79 5.86 -12.11
N LEU A 51 -2.21 5.58 -10.95
CA LEU A 51 -2.83 4.74 -9.92
C LEU A 51 -4.07 5.40 -9.30
N ALA A 52 -4.04 6.72 -9.06
CA ALA A 52 -5.19 7.47 -8.58
C ALA A 52 -6.39 7.40 -9.54
N ASN A 53 -6.13 7.35 -10.85
CA ASN A 53 -7.14 7.22 -11.90
C ASN A 53 -7.47 5.75 -12.28
N SER A 54 -6.86 4.77 -11.60
CA SER A 54 -7.07 3.34 -11.89
C SER A 54 -8.54 2.97 -11.76
N GLN A 55 -9.03 2.02 -12.58
CA GLN A 55 -10.38 1.48 -12.47
C GLN A 55 -10.51 0.37 -11.41
N SER A 56 -9.37 -0.11 -10.89
CA SER A 56 -9.37 -1.16 -9.87
C SER A 56 -9.80 -0.60 -8.52
N ALA A 57 -10.88 -1.16 -7.96
CA ALA A 57 -11.38 -0.78 -6.63
C ALA A 57 -10.33 -1.02 -5.52
N LEU A 58 -9.49 -2.05 -5.66
CA LEU A 58 -8.41 -2.35 -4.70
C LEU A 58 -7.32 -1.29 -4.75
N VAL A 59 -6.92 -0.86 -5.95
CA VAL A 59 -5.93 0.20 -6.12
C VAL A 59 -6.46 1.51 -5.57
N ARG A 60 -7.72 1.86 -5.86
CA ARG A 60 -8.37 3.04 -5.30
C ARG A 60 -8.42 3.00 -3.78
N GLN A 61 -8.90 1.89 -3.20
CA GLN A 61 -8.96 1.70 -1.75
C GLN A 61 -7.59 1.90 -1.11
N PHE A 62 -6.54 1.32 -1.69
CA PHE A 62 -5.17 1.47 -1.21
C PHE A 62 -4.68 2.92 -1.34
N MET A 63 -4.84 3.54 -2.51
CA MET A 63 -4.41 4.91 -2.77
C MET A 63 -5.11 5.95 -1.90
N THR A 64 -6.36 5.72 -1.49
CA THR A 64 -7.11 6.63 -0.63
C THR A 64 -7.04 6.27 0.85
N GLY A 65 -6.33 5.19 1.22
CA GLY A 65 -6.31 4.67 2.60
C GLY A 65 -7.70 4.35 3.16
N ALA A 66 -8.66 3.98 2.29
CA ALA A 66 -10.04 3.80 2.72
C ALA A 66 -10.18 2.53 3.58
N PRO A 67 -10.88 2.60 4.73
CA PRO A 67 -11.08 1.44 5.60
C PRO A 67 -11.96 0.36 4.95
N ASP A 68 -12.83 0.77 4.02
CA ASP A 68 -13.76 -0.11 3.32
C ASP A 68 -13.36 -0.31 1.85
N GLY A 69 -13.39 -1.58 1.40
CA GLY A 69 -13.20 -1.96 0.00
C GLY A 69 -12.94 -3.47 -0.15
N PRO A 70 -12.50 -3.93 -1.34
CA PRO A 70 -12.33 -5.36 -1.63
C PRO A 70 -11.35 -6.09 -0.71
N VAL A 71 -10.43 -5.38 -0.05
CA VAL A 71 -9.61 -5.92 1.04
C VAL A 71 -10.26 -5.53 2.36
N ALA A 72 -11.05 -6.43 2.93
CA ALA A 72 -11.67 -6.22 4.24
C ALA A 72 -10.63 -6.41 5.35
N PHE A 73 -10.53 -5.46 6.28
CA PHE A 73 -9.75 -5.63 7.52
C PHE A 73 -10.34 -6.71 8.45
N HIS A 74 -11.56 -7.17 8.17
CA HIS A 74 -12.22 -8.23 8.90
C HIS A 74 -11.74 -9.60 8.40
N TYR A 75 -10.68 -10.12 9.02
CA TYR A 75 -10.53 -11.57 9.08
C TYR A 75 -11.63 -12.11 9.99
N PRO A 76 -12.55 -12.97 9.51
CA PRO A 76 -13.53 -13.59 10.39
C PRO A 76 -12.77 -14.37 11.46
N ALA A 77 -13.00 -14.00 12.72
CA ALA A 77 -12.45 -14.75 13.84
C ALA A 77 -13.04 -16.18 13.81
N PRO A 78 -12.25 -17.20 14.14
CA PRO A 78 -12.79 -18.54 14.41
C PRO A 78 -13.87 -18.47 15.49
N ASP A 79 -14.75 -19.47 15.52
CA ASP A 79 -15.72 -19.59 16.62
C ASP A 79 -14.98 -19.57 17.96
N TYR A 80 -15.40 -18.65 18.85
CA TYR A 80 -14.68 -18.37 20.10
C TYR A 80 -14.55 -19.62 20.99
N ARG A 81 -15.51 -20.55 20.94
CA ARG A 81 -15.38 -21.82 21.69
C ARG A 81 -14.32 -22.72 21.07
N GLN A 82 -14.24 -22.82 19.75
CA GLN A 82 -13.21 -23.64 19.09
C GLN A 82 -11.80 -23.11 19.33
N ASP A 83 -11.63 -21.78 19.37
CA ASP A 83 -10.34 -21.13 19.65
C ASP A 83 -9.89 -21.37 21.10
N LEU A 84 -10.83 -21.30 22.06
CA LEU A 84 -10.53 -21.51 23.48
C LEU A 84 -10.36 -22.97 23.89
N LEU A 85 -11.11 -23.89 23.28
CA LEU A 85 -11.20 -25.28 23.77
C LEU A 85 -10.37 -26.27 22.96
N GLY A 86 -9.87 -25.87 21.78
CA GLY A 86 -9.19 -26.79 20.87
C GLY A 86 -10.12 -27.88 20.33
N LYS A 87 -9.79 -28.44 19.16
CA LYS A 87 -10.54 -29.60 18.63
C LYS A 87 -10.33 -30.80 19.56
N SER A 88 -11.38 -31.25 20.25
CA SER A 88 -11.45 -32.61 20.79
C SER A 88 -11.51 -33.63 19.66
#